data_AF-Q0KKN1-F1
#
_entry.id   AF-Q0KKN1-F1
#
_cell.length_a   1.000
_cell.length_b   1.000
_cell.length_c   1.000
_cell.angle_alpha   90.00
_cell.angle_beta   90.00
_cell.angle_gamma   90.00
#
_symmetry.space_group_name_H-M   'P 1'
#
loop_
_entity.id
_entity.type
_entity.pdbx_description
1 polymer ?
#
loop_
_entity_poly.entity_id
_entity_poly.type
_entity_poly.pdbx_seq_one_letter_code
_entity_poly.pdbx_strand_id
1 'polypeptide(L)'
;MKKKDADTVRFQLDPGNLPPLTEAQKAELDALQAMPDSGIDYSDAPTLTEDFWKTAERGRFYKPIKQQVTARLDADVLAWLKSQGKGYQARMNAILRREMLAAAKERRHA
;
A
#
# COMPACT_ATOMS: atom_id res chain seq x y z
N MET A 1 25.57 -40.43 4.36
CA MET A 1 25.06 -39.03 4.34
C MET A 1 23.59 -39.05 4.72
N LYS A 2 23.19 -38.32 5.78
CA LYS A 2 21.84 -38.42 6.36
C LYS A 2 20.81 -37.71 5.48
N LYS A 3 19.70 -38.40 5.17
CA LYS A 3 18.48 -37.84 4.55
C LYS A 3 17.90 -36.78 5.49
N LYS A 4 17.69 -35.54 5.02
CA LYS A 4 17.28 -34.41 5.86
C LYS A 4 16.17 -33.55 5.26
N ASP A 5 15.27 -34.15 4.46
CA ASP A 5 14.17 -33.44 3.79
C ASP A 5 12.77 -33.96 4.16
N ALA A 6 12.63 -34.76 5.23
CA ALA A 6 11.40 -35.53 5.48
C ALA A 6 10.19 -34.72 6.03
N ASP A 7 10.39 -33.52 6.60
CA ASP A 7 9.34 -32.84 7.38
C ASP A 7 8.80 -31.53 6.78
N THR A 8 9.19 -31.15 5.56
CA THR A 8 8.67 -29.91 4.96
C THR A 8 7.43 -30.18 4.11
N VAL A 9 6.25 -29.94 4.66
CA VAL A 9 4.98 -29.91 3.91
C VAL A 9 4.88 -28.58 3.15
N ARG A 10 4.94 -28.63 1.82
CA ARG A 10 4.66 -27.46 0.96
C ARG A 10 3.17 -27.44 0.65
N PHE A 11 2.51 -26.37 1.05
CA PHE A 11 1.10 -26.13 0.76
C PHE A 11 0.96 -24.89 -0.13
N GLN A 12 0.34 -25.05 -1.31
CA GLN A 12 -0.07 -23.93 -2.17
C GLN A 12 -1.58 -23.75 -2.04
N LEU A 13 -1.98 -22.59 -1.53
CA LEU A 13 -3.38 -22.19 -1.44
C LEU A 13 -3.81 -21.52 -2.74
N ASP A 14 -4.87 -22.02 -3.38
CA ASP A 14 -5.55 -21.34 -4.49
C ASP A 14 -6.74 -20.53 -3.95
N PRO A 15 -6.68 -19.18 -3.96
CA PRO A 15 -7.77 -18.34 -3.47
C PRO A 15 -9.06 -18.46 -4.29
N GLY A 16 -8.99 -18.93 -5.54
CA GLY A 16 -10.15 -19.12 -6.42
C GLY A 16 -10.87 -20.44 -6.17
N ASN A 17 -10.24 -21.39 -5.46
CA ASN A 17 -10.80 -22.71 -5.17
C ASN A 17 -10.30 -23.22 -3.81
N LEU A 18 -10.85 -22.63 -2.75
CA LEU A 18 -10.48 -22.98 -1.38
C LEU A 18 -11.04 -24.37 -1.01
N PRO A 19 -10.27 -25.18 -0.27
CA PRO A 19 -10.79 -26.43 0.26
C PRO A 19 -11.97 -26.15 1.21
N PRO A 20 -12.99 -27.04 1.24
CA PRO A 20 -14.12 -26.88 2.16
C PRO A 20 -13.63 -26.99 3.61
N LEU A 21 -14.28 -26.23 4.51
CA LEU A 21 -13.99 -26.29 5.93
C LEU A 21 -14.29 -27.68 6.49
N THR A 22 -13.38 -28.17 7.33
CA THR A 22 -13.62 -29.39 8.13
C THR A 22 -14.69 -29.12 9.19
N GLU A 23 -15.34 -30.17 9.67
CA GLU A 23 -16.34 -30.05 10.76
C GLU A 23 -15.74 -29.43 12.02
N ALA A 24 -14.46 -29.73 12.31
CA ALA A 24 -13.74 -29.12 13.43
C ALA A 24 -13.56 -27.61 13.25
N GLN A 25 -13.21 -27.16 12.04
CA GLN A 25 -13.07 -25.73 11.73
C GLN A 25 -14.40 -24.98 11.79
N LYS A 26 -15.50 -25.60 11.35
CA LYS A 26 -16.84 -25.02 11.48
C LYS A 26 -17.23 -24.86 12.95
N ALA A 27 -17.02 -25.90 13.76
CA ALA A 27 -17.31 -25.85 15.18
C ALA A 27 -16.47 -24.79 15.92
N GLU A 28 -15.21 -24.60 15.52
CA GLU A 28 -14.35 -23.53 16.06
C GLU A 28 -14.86 -22.14 15.69
N LEU A 29 -15.27 -21.92 14.43
CA LEU A 29 -15.88 -20.66 14.01
C LEU A 29 -17.19 -20.37 14.74
N ASP A 30 -18.04 -21.38 14.91
CA ASP A 30 -19.30 -21.24 15.67
C ASP A 30 -19.03 -20.86 17.13
N ALA A 31 -18.00 -21.46 17.74
CA ALA A 31 -17.57 -21.12 19.09
C ALA A 31 -17.01 -19.69 19.20
N LEU A 32 -16.20 -19.26 18.23
CA LEU A 32 -15.69 -17.88 18.17
C LEU A 32 -16.82 -16.87 17.95
N GLN A 33 -17.81 -17.19 17.11
CA GLN A 33 -18.96 -16.33 16.86
C GLN A 33 -19.88 -16.21 18.08
N ALA A 34 -19.96 -17.25 18.92
CA ALA A 34 -20.71 -17.22 20.17
C ALA A 34 -19.98 -16.50 21.31
N MET A 35 -18.68 -16.21 21.16
CA MET A 35 -17.89 -15.50 22.16
C MET A 35 -18.30 -14.02 22.21
N PRO A 36 -18.54 -13.44 23.40
CA PRO A 36 -18.87 -12.02 23.51
C PRO A 36 -17.63 -11.15 23.26
N ASP A 37 -17.83 -10.02 22.58
CA ASP A 37 -16.77 -9.04 22.28
C ASP A 37 -16.04 -8.53 23.54
N SER A 38 -16.69 -8.54 24.71
CA SER A 38 -16.08 -8.15 25.98
C SER A 38 -14.95 -9.07 26.45
N GLY A 39 -14.86 -10.28 25.89
CA GLY A 39 -13.78 -11.24 26.15
C GLY A 39 -12.56 -11.05 25.24
N ILE A 40 -12.58 -10.11 24.31
CA ILE A 40 -11.45 -9.82 23.42
C ILE A 40 -10.37 -9.06 24.21
N ASP A 41 -9.18 -9.64 24.30
CA ASP A 41 -8.01 -8.99 24.88
C ASP A 41 -7.37 -8.04 23.86
N TYR A 42 -7.19 -6.77 24.23
CA TYR A 42 -6.55 -5.72 23.44
C TYR A 42 -5.21 -5.26 24.04
N SER A 43 -4.63 -6.03 24.97
CA SER A 43 -3.41 -5.64 25.69
C SER A 43 -2.19 -5.46 24.79
N ASP A 44 -2.12 -6.20 23.67
CA ASP A 44 -1.05 -6.13 22.68
C ASP A 44 -1.34 -5.17 21.51
N ALA A 45 -2.63 -4.97 21.20
CA ALA A 45 -3.13 -4.12 20.13
C ALA A 45 -4.15 -3.11 20.67
N PRO A 46 -3.70 -2.05 21.37
CA PRO A 46 -4.59 -1.05 21.93
C PRO A 46 -5.38 -0.34 20.83
N THR A 47 -6.59 0.10 21.18
CA THR A 47 -7.48 0.80 20.25
C THR A 47 -6.88 2.11 19.76
N LEU A 48 -6.97 2.36 18.45
CA LEU A 48 -6.50 3.60 17.84
C LEU A 48 -7.49 4.73 18.17
N THR A 49 -7.04 5.72 18.95
CA THR A 49 -7.85 6.88 19.35
C THR A 49 -8.04 7.87 18.21
N GLU A 50 -9.05 8.75 18.31
CA GLU A 50 -9.25 9.83 17.35
C GLU A 50 -8.02 10.73 17.19
N ASP A 51 -7.25 10.94 18.27
CA ASP A 51 -6.04 11.74 18.26
C ASP A 51 -4.93 11.15 17.38
N PHE A 52 -4.85 9.81 17.31
CA PHE A 52 -3.96 9.14 16.37
C PHE A 52 -4.34 9.49 14.93
N TRP A 53 -5.63 9.44 14.60
CA TRP A 53 -6.12 9.72 13.25
C TRP A 53 -5.96 11.18 12.81
N LYS A 54 -5.98 12.14 13.75
CA LYS A 54 -5.73 13.57 13.44
C LYS A 54 -4.34 13.82 12.84
N THR A 55 -3.36 12.98 13.17
CA THR A 55 -1.97 13.12 12.70
C THR A 55 -1.55 12.01 11.74
N ALA A 56 -2.44 11.07 11.43
CA ALA A 56 -2.12 9.93 10.58
C ALA A 56 -1.79 10.37 9.14
N GLU A 57 -0.56 10.07 8.71
CA GLU A 57 -0.11 10.35 7.34
C GLU A 57 -0.50 9.20 6.39
N ARG A 58 -1.52 9.43 5.56
CA ARG A 58 -1.85 8.48 4.50
C ARG A 58 -0.76 8.47 3.43
N GLY A 59 -0.21 7.28 3.15
CA GLY A 59 0.68 7.08 2.01
C GLY A 59 2.11 7.57 2.23
N ARG A 60 2.57 7.70 3.48
CA ARG A 60 3.97 8.06 3.83
C ARG A 60 5.02 7.25 3.05
N PHE A 61 4.75 5.97 2.78
CA PHE A 61 5.63 5.07 2.05
C PHE A 61 5.27 4.88 0.58
N TYR A 62 4.23 5.57 0.09
CA TYR A 62 3.82 5.45 -1.29
C TYR A 62 4.87 6.08 -2.22
N LYS A 63 5.44 5.24 -3.10
CA LYS A 63 6.36 5.67 -4.15
C LYS A 63 5.66 5.54 -5.51
N PRO A 64 5.36 6.65 -6.19
CA PRO A 64 4.77 6.60 -7.52
C PRO A 64 5.67 5.84 -8.49
N ILE A 65 5.07 4.93 -9.26
CA ILE A 65 5.75 4.23 -10.35
C ILE A 65 6.00 5.24 -11.48
N LYS A 66 7.25 5.39 -11.88
CA LYS A 66 7.62 6.25 -13.01
C LYS A 66 7.48 5.45 -14.30
N GLN A 67 6.74 5.98 -15.25
CA GLN A 67 6.65 5.43 -16.60
C GLN A 67 7.63 6.16 -17.51
N GLN A 68 8.42 5.41 -18.27
CA GLN A 68 9.30 5.99 -19.28
C GLN A 68 8.46 6.31 -20.52
N VAL A 69 8.35 7.60 -20.84
CA VAL A 69 7.64 8.09 -22.03
C VAL A 69 8.57 8.98 -22.85
N THR A 70 8.37 8.99 -24.17
CA THR A 70 9.07 9.90 -25.08
C THR A 70 8.22 11.13 -25.32
N ALA A 71 8.69 12.30 -24.89
CA ALA A 71 8.03 13.58 -25.09
C ALA A 71 9.02 14.63 -25.61
N ARG A 72 8.51 15.63 -26.35
CA ARG A 72 9.31 16.78 -26.79
C ARG A 72 9.09 17.94 -25.81
N LEU A 73 10.17 18.62 -25.44
CA LEU A 73 10.16 19.85 -24.64
C LEU A 73 10.87 20.94 -25.44
N ASP A 74 10.45 22.19 -25.23
CA ASP A 74 11.13 23.34 -25.81
C ASP A 74 12.57 23.45 -25.30
N ALA A 75 13.46 23.94 -26.17
CA ALA A 75 14.88 23.94 -25.94
C ALA A 75 15.29 24.83 -24.76
N ASP A 76 14.61 25.97 -24.61
CA ASP A 76 14.79 26.93 -23.52
C ASP A 76 14.32 26.37 -22.17
N VAL A 77 13.18 25.69 -22.12
CA VAL A 77 12.66 25.01 -20.93
C VAL A 77 13.62 23.91 -20.50
N LEU A 78 14.14 23.13 -21.45
CA LEU A 78 15.13 22.09 -21.14
C LEU A 78 16.45 22.69 -20.64
N ALA A 79 16.92 23.78 -21.26
CA ALA A 79 18.13 24.49 -20.83
C ALA A 79 17.97 25.05 -19.42
N TRP A 80 16.83 25.67 -19.12
CA TRP A 80 16.51 26.19 -17.79
C TRP A 80 16.45 25.06 -16.74
N LEU A 81 15.80 23.93 -17.03
CA LEU A 81 15.76 22.78 -16.11
C LEU A 81 17.15 22.21 -15.81
N LYS A 82 18.02 22.15 -16.82
CA LYS A 82 19.41 21.70 -16.70
C LYS A 82 20.29 22.69 -15.95
N SER A 83 20.05 24.01 -16.06
CA SER A 83 20.84 25.04 -15.37
C SER A 83 20.74 24.92 -13.84
N GLN A 84 19.65 24.34 -13.34
CA GLN A 84 19.43 24.04 -11.92
C GLN A 84 20.25 22.84 -11.38
N GLY A 85 21.20 22.31 -12.18
CA GLY A 85 22.13 21.25 -11.78
C GLY A 85 21.61 19.82 -11.96
N LYS A 86 22.24 18.86 -11.28
CA LYS A 86 21.87 17.44 -11.37
C LYS A 86 20.42 17.21 -10.90
N GLY A 87 19.76 16.20 -11.48
CA GLY A 87 18.39 15.81 -11.09
C GLY A 87 17.25 16.56 -11.81
N TYR A 88 17.52 17.21 -12.95
CA TYR A 88 16.49 17.96 -13.68
C TYR A 88 15.26 17.12 -14.07
N GLN A 89 15.43 15.83 -14.37
CA GLN A 89 14.30 14.92 -14.66
C GLN A 89 13.38 14.73 -13.44
N ALA A 90 13.95 14.64 -12.24
CA ALA A 90 13.17 14.53 -11.00
C ALA A 90 12.42 15.84 -10.72
N ARG A 91 13.06 16.99 -10.94
CA ARG A 91 12.41 18.31 -10.84
C ARG A 91 11.29 18.48 -11.85
N MET A 92 11.51 18.09 -13.11
CA MET A 92 10.48 18.10 -14.15
C MET A 92 9.25 17.31 -13.70
N ASN A 93 9.43 16.09 -13.20
CA ASN A 93 8.32 15.28 -12.67
C ASN A 93 7.65 15.91 -11.43
N ALA A 94 8.40 16.59 -10.57
CA ALA A 94 7.86 17.30 -9.41
C ALA A 94 6.98 18.50 -9.82
N ILE A 95 7.42 19.27 -10.83
CA ILE A 95 6.64 20.38 -11.40
C ILE A 95 5.33 19.85 -11.98
N LEU A 96 5.39 18.84 -12.86
CA LEU A 96 4.21 18.24 -13.47
C LEU A 96 3.23 17.70 -12.41
N ARG A 97 3.74 17.06 -11.35
CA ARG A 97 2.93 16.58 -10.24
C ARG A 97 2.22 17.72 -9.49
N ARG A 98 2.93 18.83 -9.24
CA ARG A 98 2.34 20.00 -8.58
C ARG A 98 1.16 20.55 -9.39
N GLU A 99 1.36 20.76 -10.69
CA GLU A 99 0.31 21.29 -11.58
C GLU A 99 -0.88 20.33 -11.68
N MET A 100 -0.62 19.03 -11.80
CA MET A 100 -1.67 18.00 -11.81
C MET A 100 -2.52 18.04 -10.53
N LEU A 101 -1.89 18.16 -9.35
CA LEU A 101 -2.60 18.22 -8.07
C LEU A 101 -3.39 19.53 -7.89
N ALA A 102 -2.83 20.66 -8.34
CA ALA A 102 -3.52 21.95 -8.33
C ALA A 102 -4.80 21.90 -9.19
N ALA A 103 -4.67 21.43 -10.43
CA ALA A 103 -5.80 21.27 -11.34
C ALA A 103 -6.86 20.29 -10.80
N ALA A 104 -6.45 19.21 -10.14
CA ALA A 104 -7.38 18.25 -9.51
C ALA A 104 -8.14 18.87 -8.33
N LYS A 105 -7.52 19.79 -7.58
CA LYS A 105 -8.18 20.50 -6.48
C LYS A 105 -9.24 21.47 -7.01
N GLU A 106 -8.92 22.24 -8.05
CA GLU A 106 -9.87 23.18 -8.67
C GLU A 106 -11.13 22.47 -9.18
N ARG A 107 -10.97 21.31 -9.83
CA ARG A 107 -12.10 20.49 -10.30
C ARG A 107 -12.99 19.91 -9.20
N ARG A 108 -12.50 19.80 -7.96
CA ARG A 108 -13.29 19.34 -6.81
C ARG A 108 -14.10 20.46 -6.17
N HIS A 109 -13.78 21.71 -6.47
CA HIS A 109 -14.44 22.91 -5.94
C HIS A 109 -15.39 23.59 -6.95
N ALA A 110 -15.43 23.09 -8.19
CA ALA A 110 -16.40 23.46 -9.22
C ALA A 110 -17.53 22.41 -9.25
#